data_AF-A0A7L2WJU7-F1
#
_entry.id   AF-A0A7L2WJU7-F1
#
_cell.length_a   1.000
_cell.length_b   1.000
_cell.length_c   1.000
_cell.angle_alpha   90.00
_cell.angle_beta   90.00
_cell.angle_gamma   90.00
#
_symmetry.space_group_name_H-M   'P 1'
#
loop_
_entity.id
_entity.type
_entity.pdbx_description
1 polymer ?
#
loop_
_entity_poly.entity_id
_entity_poly.type
_entity_poly.pdbx_seq_one_letter_code
_entity_poly.pdbx_strand_id
1 'polypeptide(L)'
;WDQVVFVLPAFEVRAGTQVPGTKAELLRLWGTGDARPFYGALCPRCQAPTGYGRWWALPPTPHLRVAYEAPWRDPWEPFYVGPAHGVPPFDERFLQYGFNRISQAGGFHRGREAELRRNRQLFRRFRAELQQRYPRSARRC
;
A
#
# COMPACT_ATOMS: atom_id res chain seq x y z
N TRP A 1 6.28 22.68 4.44
CA TRP A 1 6.08 21.32 5.02
C TRP A 1 5.69 20.36 3.88
N ASP A 2 6.43 20.37 2.77
CA ASP A 2 5.80 20.10 1.47
C ASP A 2 5.97 18.65 0.97
N GLN A 3 6.52 17.76 1.81
CA GLN A 3 6.76 16.35 1.46
C GLN A 3 6.52 15.39 2.63
N VAL A 4 5.57 15.71 3.52
CA VAL A 4 5.20 14.84 4.65
C VAL A 4 3.86 14.18 4.37
N VAL A 5 3.82 12.85 4.50
CA VAL A 5 2.58 12.06 4.47
C VAL A 5 2.44 11.28 5.77
N PHE A 6 1.20 11.10 6.20
CA PHE A 6 0.85 10.36 7.40
C PHE A 6 0.38 8.96 7.00
N VAL A 7 1.17 7.95 7.32
CA VAL A 7 0.82 6.56 7.04
C VAL A 7 -0.22 6.06 8.04
N LEU A 8 -1.26 5.42 7.51
CA LEU A 8 -2.30 4.76 8.27
C LEU A 8 -2.08 3.24 8.23
N PRO A 9 -1.83 2.57 9.38
CA PRO A 9 -1.81 1.11 9.42
C PRO A 9 -3.17 0.54 9.02
N ALA A 10 -3.15 -0.38 8.06
CA ALA A 10 -4.36 -0.94 7.47
C ALA A 10 -4.48 -2.43 7.78
N PHE A 11 -5.72 -2.87 8.00
CA PHE A 11 -6.02 -4.21 8.46
C PHE A 11 -7.18 -4.78 7.65
N GLU A 12 -7.19 -6.11 7.53
CA GLU A 12 -8.33 -6.87 7.07
C GLU A 12 -8.86 -7.73 8.21
N VAL A 13 -10.17 -7.84 8.30
CA VAL A 13 -10.87 -8.67 9.29
C VAL A 13 -11.61 -9.80 8.60
N ARG A 14 -11.84 -10.91 9.31
CA ARG A 14 -12.58 -12.05 8.78
C ARG A 14 -13.98 -11.61 8.34
N ALA A 15 -14.43 -12.12 7.20
CA ALA A 15 -15.79 -11.90 6.71
C ALA A 15 -16.83 -12.27 7.78
N GLY A 16 -17.88 -11.45 7.91
CA GLY A 16 -18.92 -11.59 8.94
C GLY A 16 -18.54 -11.04 10.33
N THR A 17 -17.30 -10.60 10.52
CA THR A 17 -16.89 -9.88 11.75
C THR A 17 -17.27 -8.41 11.64
N GLN A 18 -17.79 -7.83 12.72
CA GLN A 18 -18.05 -6.39 12.78
C GLN A 18 -16.73 -5.62 12.73
N VAL A 19 -16.67 -4.55 11.92
CA VAL A 19 -15.48 -3.70 11.81
C VAL A 19 -15.20 -3.03 13.17
N PRO A 20 -13.98 -3.15 13.73
CA PRO A 20 -13.64 -2.56 15.02
C PRO A 20 -13.64 -1.03 14.92
N GLY A 21 -14.26 -0.36 15.89
CA GLY A 21 -14.29 1.09 16.01
C GLY A 21 -13.13 1.65 16.84
N THR A 22 -12.45 0.80 17.62
CA THR A 22 -11.32 1.21 18.47
C THR A 22 -10.09 0.33 18.29
N LYS A 23 -8.91 0.86 18.64
CA LYS A 23 -7.66 0.08 18.66
C LYS A 23 -7.75 -1.12 19.61
N ALA A 24 -8.43 -0.97 20.74
CA ALA A 24 -8.61 -2.06 21.71
C ALA A 24 -9.41 -3.22 21.12
N GLU A 25 -10.50 -2.92 20.42
CA GLU A 25 -11.31 -3.93 19.71
C GLU A 25 -10.50 -4.62 18.61
N LEU A 26 -9.73 -3.86 17.84
CA LEU A 26 -8.86 -4.41 16.79
C LEU A 26 -7.78 -5.33 17.37
N LEU A 27 -7.16 -4.96 18.50
CA LEU A 27 -6.16 -5.81 19.17
C LEU A 27 -6.76 -7.12 19.70
N ARG A 28 -8.02 -7.09 20.15
CA ARG A 28 -8.76 -8.31 20.51
C ARG A 28 -8.95 -9.22 19.30
N LEU A 29 -9.40 -8.67 18.16
CA LEU A 29 -9.55 -9.43 16.91
C LEU A 29 -8.20 -9.97 16.40
N TRP A 30 -7.12 -9.21 16.57
CA TRP A 30 -5.77 -9.70 16.25
C TRP A 30 -5.38 -10.89 17.14
N GLY A 31 -5.65 -10.80 18.45
CA GLY A 31 -5.35 -11.88 19.41
C GLY A 31 -6.09 -13.19 19.13
N THR A 32 -7.29 -13.13 18.54
CA THR A 32 -8.08 -14.30 18.13
C THR A 32 -7.77 -14.77 16.69
N GLY A 33 -6.91 -14.07 15.96
CA GLY A 33 -6.60 -14.37 14.56
C GLY A 33 -7.69 -13.95 13.57
N ASP A 34 -8.58 -13.05 13.99
CA ASP A 34 -9.70 -12.52 13.21
C ASP A 34 -9.35 -11.23 12.46
N ALA A 35 -8.24 -10.59 12.82
CA ALA A 35 -7.69 -9.43 12.12
C ALA A 35 -6.22 -9.68 11.75
N ARG A 36 -5.75 -9.09 10.64
CA ARG A 36 -4.34 -9.09 10.25
C ARG A 36 -3.96 -7.87 9.41
N PRO A 37 -2.66 -7.53 9.24
CA PRO A 37 -2.22 -6.52 8.29
C PRO A 37 -2.84 -6.75 6.91
N PHE A 38 -3.42 -5.71 6.34
CA PHE A 38 -3.99 -5.78 5.00
C PHE A 38 -2.90 -6.19 4.00
N TYR A 39 -3.18 -7.18 3.17
CA TYR A 39 -2.24 -7.70 2.16
C TYR A 39 -0.90 -8.25 2.73
N GLY A 40 -0.74 -8.32 4.06
CA GLY A 40 0.52 -8.68 4.69
C GLY A 40 0.92 -10.14 4.46
N ALA A 41 -0.04 -11.04 4.24
CA ALA A 41 0.22 -12.44 3.89
C ALA A 41 0.69 -12.61 2.43
N LEU A 42 0.25 -11.72 1.53
CA LEU A 42 0.57 -11.78 0.10
C LEU A 42 1.90 -11.08 -0.21
N CYS A 43 2.15 -9.93 0.42
CA CYS A 43 3.42 -9.23 0.32
C CYS A 43 3.90 -8.69 1.68
N PRO A 44 4.58 -9.51 2.50
CA PRO A 44 5.12 -9.07 3.78
C PRO A 44 6.09 -7.90 3.65
N ARG A 45 6.92 -7.90 2.60
CA ARG A 45 7.90 -6.82 2.32
C ARG A 45 7.22 -5.49 2.01
N CYS A 46 6.07 -5.51 1.34
CA CYS A 46 5.33 -4.31 0.98
C CYS A 46 4.71 -3.60 2.18
N GLN A 47 4.54 -4.28 3.31
CA GLN A 47 3.92 -3.73 4.52
C GLN A 47 4.90 -3.61 5.69
N ALA A 48 6.05 -4.27 5.64
CA ALA A 48 7.04 -4.29 6.70
C ALA A 48 7.46 -2.88 7.20
N PRO A 49 7.68 -1.86 6.34
CA PRO A 49 8.13 -0.55 6.81
C PRO A 49 7.11 0.20 7.68
N THR A 50 5.81 -0.12 7.59
CA THR A 50 4.79 0.41 8.51
C THR A 50 5.09 0.04 9.97
N GLY A 51 5.85 -1.04 10.21
CA GLY A 51 6.29 -1.40 11.56
C GLY A 51 5.15 -1.87 12.44
N TYR A 52 4.31 -2.78 11.93
CA TYR A 52 3.13 -3.30 12.62
C TYR A 52 3.46 -3.68 14.08
N GLY A 53 4.45 -4.54 14.37
CA GLY A 53 4.82 -4.85 15.77
C GLY A 53 5.04 -3.64 16.70
N ARG A 54 5.64 -2.54 16.21
CA ARG A 54 5.85 -1.31 16.98
C ARG A 54 4.55 -0.58 17.26
N TRP A 55 3.64 -0.46 16.29
CA TRP A 55 2.36 0.20 16.50
C TRP A 55 1.47 -0.54 17.50
N TRP A 56 1.63 -1.86 17.63
CA TRP A 56 0.73 -2.70 18.44
C TRP A 56 1.00 -2.42 19.91
N ALA A 57 2.29 -2.33 20.24
CA ALA A 57 2.78 -2.03 21.58
C ALA A 57 2.50 -0.59 22.03
N LEU A 58 2.07 0.32 21.15
CA LEU A 58 1.79 1.69 21.56
C LEU A 58 0.56 1.75 22.47
N PRO A 59 0.63 2.46 23.61
CA PRO A 59 -0.54 2.66 24.46
C PRO A 59 -1.59 3.51 23.74
N PRO A 60 -2.88 3.40 24.13
CA PRO A 60 -3.92 4.33 23.69
C PRO A 60 -3.56 5.77 24.04
N THR A 61 -4.01 6.70 23.21
CA THR A 61 -3.76 8.14 23.41
C THR A 61 -5.08 8.89 23.38
N PRO A 62 -5.24 9.97 24.18
CA PRO A 62 -6.49 10.73 24.22
C PRO A 62 -6.73 11.50 22.92
N HIS A 63 -5.67 11.79 22.16
CA HIS A 63 -5.73 12.52 20.91
C HIS A 63 -4.92 11.81 19.82
N LEU A 64 -5.31 12.04 18.56
CA LEU A 64 -4.58 11.58 17.40
C LEU A 64 -3.22 12.29 17.33
N ARG A 65 -2.15 11.51 17.19
CA ARG A 65 -0.78 12.03 17.07
C ARG A 65 0.06 11.16 16.16
N VAL A 66 1.16 11.72 15.66
CA VAL A 66 2.19 10.94 14.97
C VAL A 66 2.77 9.93 15.97
N ALA A 67 2.65 8.64 15.63
CA ALA A 67 3.15 7.55 16.46
C ALA A 67 4.67 7.44 16.42
N TYR A 68 5.22 7.50 15.20
CA TYR A 68 6.64 7.45 14.91
C TYR A 68 6.89 7.75 13.43
N GLU A 69 8.14 8.10 13.11
CA GLU A 69 8.61 8.19 11.74
C GLU A 69 9.10 6.81 11.26
N ALA A 70 8.82 6.50 10.01
CA ALA A 70 9.26 5.28 9.34
C ALA A 70 9.97 5.65 8.03
N PRO A 71 11.23 5.22 7.83
CA PRO A 71 11.95 5.51 6.59
C PRO A 71 11.31 4.74 5.44
N TRP A 72 11.12 5.42 4.30
CA TRP A 72 10.64 4.75 3.09
C TRP A 72 11.63 3.69 2.61
N ARG A 73 11.13 2.52 2.24
CA ARG A 73 11.91 1.40 1.68
C ARG A 73 11.10 0.69 0.61
N ASP A 74 11.70 0.45 -0.55
CA ASP A 74 11.07 -0.38 -1.58
C ASP A 74 10.83 -1.81 -1.07
N PRO A 75 9.67 -2.45 -1.34
CA PRO A 75 8.50 -1.99 -2.11
C PRO A 75 7.32 -1.55 -1.21
N TRP A 76 7.48 -0.55 -0.36
CA TRP A 76 6.42 -0.14 0.59
C TRP A 76 5.14 0.34 -0.11
N GLU A 77 4.01 -0.26 0.27
CA GLU A 77 2.65 0.11 -0.16
C GLU A 77 1.80 0.63 1.02
N PRO A 78 2.07 1.84 1.54
CA PRO A 78 1.27 2.40 2.61
C PRO A 78 -0.07 2.92 2.07
N PHE A 79 -1.10 2.87 2.93
CA PHE A 79 -2.16 3.85 2.87
C PHE A 79 -1.70 5.10 3.61
N TYR A 80 -1.88 6.28 3.02
CA TYR A 80 -1.44 7.52 3.64
C TYR A 80 -2.42 8.66 3.39
N VAL A 81 -2.34 9.65 4.27
CA VAL A 81 -3.03 10.94 4.16
C VAL A 81 -1.96 12.02 4.00
N GLY A 82 -2.13 12.93 3.06
CA GLY A 82 -1.19 14.02 2.83
C GLY A 82 -1.88 15.25 2.25
N PRO A 83 -1.19 16.40 2.22
CA PRO A 83 -1.72 17.60 1.61
C PRO A 83 -1.95 17.39 0.11
N ALA A 84 -3.12 17.80 -0.40
CA ALA A 84 -3.50 17.59 -1.80
C ALA A 84 -2.50 18.19 -2.81
N HIS A 85 -1.84 19.29 -2.46
CA HIS A 85 -0.87 19.97 -3.31
C HIS A 85 0.54 19.34 -3.29
N GLY A 86 0.85 18.51 -2.29
CA GLY A 86 2.16 17.88 -2.12
C GLY A 86 2.22 16.42 -2.56
N VAL A 87 1.08 15.83 -2.90
CA VAL A 87 0.97 14.44 -3.35
C VAL A 87 0.84 14.41 -4.87
N PRO A 88 1.69 13.65 -5.60
CA PRO A 88 1.54 13.50 -7.04
C PRO A 88 0.13 12.99 -7.39
N PRO A 89 -0.53 13.59 -8.40
CA PRO A 89 -1.84 13.13 -8.82
C PRO A 89 -1.76 11.67 -9.25
N PHE A 90 -2.87 10.97 -9.08
CA PHE A 90 -3.03 9.64 -9.66
C PHE A 90 -2.84 9.73 -11.17
N ASP A 91 -2.08 8.79 -11.75
CA ASP A 91 -1.70 8.82 -13.17
C ASP A 91 -2.14 7.51 -13.84
N GLU A 92 -3.19 7.57 -14.65
CA GLU A 92 -3.79 6.38 -15.26
C GLU A 92 -2.86 5.59 -16.18
N ARG A 93 -1.66 6.11 -16.51
CA ARG A 93 -0.60 5.33 -17.17
C ARG A 93 -0.07 4.17 -16.28
N PHE A 94 -0.46 4.13 -15.00
CA PHE A 94 -0.27 3.03 -14.07
C PHE A 94 -1.13 1.80 -14.43
N LEU A 95 -0.69 1.03 -15.44
CA LEU A 95 -1.44 -0.12 -15.96
C LEU A 95 -1.02 -1.47 -15.37
N GLN A 96 -0.23 -1.51 -14.29
CA GLN A 96 0.21 -2.76 -13.68
C GLN A 96 -0.46 -3.00 -12.33
N TYR A 97 -1.20 -4.10 -12.22
CA TYR A 97 -1.86 -4.53 -10.98
C TYR A 97 -0.85 -4.59 -9.82
N GLY A 98 -1.13 -3.88 -8.72
CA GLY A 98 -0.30 -3.81 -7.52
C GLY A 98 0.65 -2.61 -7.43
N PHE A 99 1.10 -2.02 -8.54
CA PHE A 99 2.16 -1.00 -8.49
C PHE A 99 1.69 0.45 -8.33
N ASN A 100 0.37 0.69 -8.33
CA ASN A 100 -0.19 2.04 -8.28
C ASN A 100 0.17 2.75 -6.97
N ARG A 101 0.01 2.07 -5.82
CA ARG A 101 0.35 2.63 -4.51
C ARG A 101 1.84 2.67 -4.22
N ILE A 102 2.60 1.64 -4.63
CA ILE A 102 4.08 1.65 -4.55
C ILE A 102 4.62 2.89 -5.26
N SER A 103 4.19 3.12 -6.50
CA SER A 103 4.71 4.20 -7.34
C SER A 103 4.24 5.59 -6.90
N GLN A 104 3.06 5.68 -6.27
CA GLN A 104 2.52 6.96 -5.75
C GLN A 104 3.18 7.35 -4.42
N ALA A 105 3.27 6.42 -3.47
CA ALA A 105 4.08 6.60 -2.25
C ALA A 105 5.56 6.76 -2.58
N GLY A 106 5.99 6.15 -3.68
CA GLY A 106 7.29 6.33 -4.27
C GLY A 106 7.48 7.63 -5.05
N GLY A 107 6.42 8.40 -5.27
CA GLY A 107 6.51 9.72 -5.86
C GLY A 107 7.36 10.71 -5.05
N PHE A 108 7.63 10.36 -3.79
CA PHE A 108 8.52 11.08 -2.88
C PHE A 108 10.01 10.63 -2.98
N HIS A 109 10.35 9.56 -3.71
CA HIS A 109 11.74 9.11 -3.90
C HIS A 109 12.34 9.56 -5.24
N ARG A 110 13.64 9.93 -5.21
CA ARG A 110 14.42 10.48 -6.34
C ARG A 110 14.49 9.60 -7.61
N GLY A 111 13.91 8.40 -7.61
CA GLY A 111 13.96 7.41 -8.70
C GLY A 111 12.68 7.19 -9.50
N ARG A 112 11.58 7.90 -9.17
CA ARG A 112 10.24 7.71 -9.74
C ARG A 112 10.22 7.59 -11.27
N GLU A 113 10.82 8.55 -11.99
CA GLU A 113 10.74 8.54 -13.45
C GLU A 113 11.39 7.31 -14.09
N ALA A 114 12.52 6.86 -13.55
CA ALA A 114 13.20 5.68 -14.05
C ALA A 114 12.37 4.42 -13.82
N GLU A 115 11.67 4.36 -12.69
CA GLU A 115 10.74 3.27 -12.36
C GLU A 115 9.50 3.28 -13.26
N LEU A 116 8.87 4.44 -13.47
CA LEU A 116 7.76 4.59 -14.42
C LEU A 116 8.14 4.16 -15.85
N ARG A 117 9.35 4.54 -16.29
CA ARG A 117 9.89 4.12 -17.60
C ARG A 117 10.03 2.59 -17.67
N ARG A 118 10.53 1.95 -16.62
CA ARG A 118 10.63 0.47 -16.54
C ARG A 118 9.26 -0.19 -16.51
N ASN A 119 8.33 0.27 -15.69
CA ASN A 119 6.97 -0.30 -15.59
C ASN A 119 6.23 -0.20 -16.93
N ARG A 120 6.39 0.90 -17.67
CA ARG A 120 5.84 1.05 -19.03
C ARG A 120 6.43 0.02 -20.00
N GLN A 121 7.73 -0.28 -19.91
CA GLN A 121 8.37 -1.32 -20.73
C GLN A 121 7.86 -2.71 -20.36
N LEU A 122 7.76 -3.03 -19.06
CA LEU A 122 7.24 -4.31 -18.57
C LEU A 122 5.79 -4.53 -19.00
N PHE A 123 4.93 -3.52 -18.91
CA PHE A 123 3.54 -3.61 -19.35
C PHE A 123 3.43 -3.85 -20.86
N ARG A 124 4.22 -3.14 -21.68
CA ARG A 124 4.27 -3.36 -23.13
C ARG A 124 4.69 -4.80 -23.46
N ARG A 125 5.70 -5.31 -22.77
CA ARG A 125 6.17 -6.70 -22.94
C ARG A 125 5.09 -7.70 -22.54
N PHE A 126 4.50 -7.54 -21.36
CA PHE A 126 3.42 -8.39 -20.88
C PHE A 126 2.23 -8.43 -21.85
N ARG A 127 1.81 -7.27 -22.38
CA ARG A 127 0.73 -7.18 -23.37
C ARG A 127 1.07 -7.94 -24.66
N ALA A 128 2.32 -7.84 -25.14
CA ALA A 128 2.76 -8.58 -26.31
C ALA A 128 2.79 -10.10 -26.05
N GLU A 129 3.27 -10.52 -24.87
CA GLU A 129 3.28 -11.93 -24.45
C GLU A 129 1.86 -12.51 -24.33
N LEU A 130 0.89 -11.75 -23.81
CA LEU A 130 -0.52 -12.16 -23.76
C LEU A 130 -1.10 -12.40 -25.16
N GLN A 131 -0.78 -11.53 -26.13
CA GLN A 131 -1.24 -11.69 -27.51
C GLN A 131 -0.66 -12.94 -28.17
N GLN A 132 0.60 -13.25 -27.89
CA GLN A 132 1.24 -14.49 -28.36
C GLN A 132 0.67 -15.74 -27.69
N ARG A 133 0.41 -15.68 -26.37
CA ARG A 133 -0.02 -16.83 -25.57
C ARG A 133 -1.51 -17.14 -25.74
N TYR A 134 -2.33 -16.13 -26.02
CA TYR A 134 -3.79 -16.27 -26.18
C TYR A 134 -4.30 -15.62 -27.49
N PRO A 135 -3.84 -16.10 -28.66
CA PRO A 135 -4.09 -15.44 -29.95
C PRO A 135 -5.57 -15.47 -30.38
N ARG A 136 -6.38 -16.36 -29.79
CA ARG A 136 -7.83 -16.49 -30.07
C ARG A 136 -8.71 -15.93 -28.95
N SER A 137 -8.13 -15.26 -27.95
CA SER A 137 -8.92 -14.66 -26.88
C SER A 137 -9.77 -13.52 -27.44
N ALA A 138 -11.10 -13.64 -27.31
CA ALA A 138 -12.04 -12.56 -27.64
C ALA A 138 -12.02 -11.42 -26.60
N ARG A 139 -11.41 -11.64 -25.43
CA ARG A 139 -11.31 -10.62 -24.38
C ARG A 139 -10.19 -9.64 -24.70
N ARG A 140 -10.53 -8.36 -24.78
CA ARG A 140 -9.58 -7.25 -24.86
C ARG A 140 -9.36 -6.70 -23.44
N CYS A 141 -8.10 -6.43 -23.11
CA CYS A 141 -7.74 -5.61 -21.95
C CYS A 141 -8.05 -4.15 -22.22
#